data_AF-A0A1E7EPF2-F1
#
_entry.id   AF-A0A1E7EPF2-F1
#
_cell.length_a   1.000
_cell.length_b   1.000
_cell.length_c   1.000
_cell.angle_alpha   90.00
_cell.angle_beta   90.00
_cell.angle_gamma   90.00
#
_symmetry.space_group_name_H-M   'P 1'
#
loop_
_entity.id
_entity.type
_entity.pdbx_description
1 polymer ?
#
loop_
_entity_poly.entity_id
_entity_poly.type
_entity_poly.pdbx_seq_one_letter_code
_entity_poly.pdbx_strand_id
1 'polypeptide(L)'
;MVETTEMAIKSMDSQLRNVLSDTPEADRGKLISVCLKSIPNRMNFIEGVTFVSVLSKMGVVDINNIANDQIDFENDGQDSDKYCIRDTWCDCTIDTDGRITELDIMHDDEHEYDLPAIIALFERLTCLTLYNCRSLPVELSNLPHLENLYLYSIDLDLLENFPIQMKLKNLKELCVDRDSSLPVPSQFLKWMRTQLPSLEVLRYCTNGKTDVSFIIDSLRTNDVCFYNSLKHLELHGCLMEQDSFEILMLEIVPKFRDLKSLNLQNNNIKSFLPIVDSIKNDTTFVPSKSLRVLNLNRNDVLEKMEDDPIEKAALLCLLGTFNAIDNVVGGPVDFLDDSDVEYALRINHAGRRIVVKVDGGSNNDDDGKAIVPISLWPVILERAYEKSCDTHDSAWESEKEKTKKKKKSATGIYYLLREVGPALLFGG
;
A
#
# COMPACT_ATOMS: atom_id res chain seq x y z
N MET A 1 15.04 13.63 43.82
CA MET A 1 14.43 12.28 43.84
C MET A 1 12.98 12.30 44.36
N VAL A 2 12.66 12.97 45.47
CA VAL A 2 11.25 13.09 45.93
C VAL A 2 10.42 13.96 44.98
N GLU A 3 10.97 15.11 44.57
CA GLU A 3 10.29 16.07 43.68
C GLU A 3 9.97 15.50 42.29
N THR A 4 10.83 14.62 41.76
CA THR A 4 10.61 13.90 40.49
C THR A 4 9.50 12.85 40.58
N THR A 5 9.27 12.28 41.77
CA THR A 5 8.24 11.26 41.98
C THR A 5 6.86 11.91 42.10
N GLU A 6 6.77 13.04 42.81
CA GLU A 6 5.51 13.78 42.94
C GLU A 6 5.02 14.34 41.60
N MET A 7 5.93 14.87 40.76
CA MET A 7 5.59 15.33 39.41
C MET A 7 5.09 14.19 38.52
N ALA A 8 5.73 13.01 38.58
CA ALA A 8 5.31 11.84 37.81
C ALA A 8 3.91 11.35 38.24
N ILE A 9 3.63 11.32 39.55
CA ILE A 9 2.30 10.93 40.08
C ILE A 9 1.22 11.92 39.62
N LYS A 10 1.49 13.24 39.69
CA LYS A 10 0.54 14.26 39.22
C LYS A 10 0.28 14.16 37.72
N SER A 11 1.32 13.88 36.93
CA SER A 11 1.19 13.67 35.49
C SER A 11 0.31 12.45 35.18
N MET A 12 0.57 11.32 35.85
CA MET A 12 -0.20 10.09 35.67
C MET A 12 -1.67 10.26 36.11
N ASP A 13 -1.93 10.94 37.23
CA ASP A 13 -3.29 11.25 37.69
C ASP A 13 -4.03 12.13 36.68
N SER A 14 -3.36 13.14 36.11
CA SER A 14 -3.94 13.99 35.08
C SER A 14 -4.27 13.21 33.81
N GLN A 15 -3.39 12.32 33.36
CA GLN A 15 -3.65 11.48 32.18
C GLN A 15 -4.80 10.52 32.43
N LEU A 16 -4.84 9.86 33.59
CA LEU A 16 -5.94 8.96 33.96
C LEU A 16 -7.28 9.70 34.01
N ARG A 17 -7.32 10.92 34.58
CA ARG A 17 -8.52 11.76 34.57
C ARG A 17 -8.98 12.11 33.16
N ASN A 18 -8.05 12.35 32.23
CA ASN A 18 -8.36 12.62 30.83
C ASN A 18 -8.98 11.39 30.15
N VAL A 19 -8.43 10.20 30.37
CA VAL A 19 -9.01 8.94 29.82
C VAL A 19 -10.43 8.72 30.35
N LEU A 20 -10.63 8.98 31.64
CA LEU A 20 -11.90 8.75 32.33
C LEU A 20 -12.92 9.87 32.15
N SER A 21 -12.59 10.98 31.47
CA SER A 21 -13.45 12.17 31.40
C SER A 21 -14.85 11.83 30.89
N ASP A 22 -14.90 10.96 29.89
CA ASP A 22 -16.11 10.56 29.19
C ASP A 22 -16.68 9.23 29.71
N THR A 23 -16.00 8.59 30.65
CA THR A 23 -16.53 7.38 31.30
C THR A 23 -17.51 7.83 32.40
N PRO A 24 -18.75 7.30 32.45
CA PRO A 24 -19.71 7.62 33.51
C PRO A 24 -19.09 7.43 34.90
N GLU A 25 -19.36 8.35 35.83
CA GLU A 25 -18.71 8.34 37.14
C GLU A 25 -18.91 7.02 37.91
N ALA A 26 -20.09 6.41 37.77
CA ALA A 26 -20.41 5.11 38.35
C ALA A 26 -19.54 3.96 37.81
N ASP A 27 -19.06 4.08 36.57
CA ASP A 27 -18.33 3.03 35.86
C ASP A 27 -16.81 3.18 36.00
N ARG A 28 -16.31 4.39 36.33
CA ARG A 28 -14.86 4.67 36.46
C ARG A 28 -14.16 3.72 37.44
N GLY A 29 -14.76 3.49 38.61
CA GLY A 29 -14.20 2.60 39.62
C GLY A 29 -14.11 1.14 39.13
N LYS A 30 -15.13 0.70 38.37
CA LYS A 30 -15.17 -0.64 37.78
C LYS A 30 -14.12 -0.80 36.69
N LEU A 31 -14.05 0.16 35.76
CA LEU A 31 -13.05 0.17 34.68
C LEU A 31 -11.61 0.07 35.24
N ILE A 32 -11.27 0.89 36.24
CA ILE A 32 -9.94 0.84 36.88
C ILE A 32 -9.72 -0.52 37.54
N SER A 33 -10.72 -1.07 38.25
CA SER A 33 -10.60 -2.38 38.91
C SER A 33 -10.38 -3.51 37.91
N VAL A 34 -11.05 -3.49 36.75
CA VAL A 34 -10.85 -4.47 35.68
C VAL A 34 -9.44 -4.33 35.12
N CYS A 35 -9.02 -3.11 34.80
CA CYS A 35 -7.71 -2.82 34.26
C CYS A 35 -6.56 -3.27 35.18
N LEU A 36 -6.67 -3.04 36.50
CA LEU A 36 -5.67 -3.47 37.49
C LEU A 36 -5.46 -4.98 37.53
N LYS A 37 -6.48 -5.77 37.18
CA LYS A 37 -6.41 -7.24 37.17
C LYS A 37 -5.99 -7.82 35.82
N SER A 38 -6.16 -7.04 34.75
CA SER A 38 -6.14 -7.55 33.37
C SER A 38 -4.94 -7.07 32.57
N ILE A 39 -4.51 -5.82 32.74
CA ILE A 39 -3.46 -5.22 31.91
C ILE A 39 -2.13 -5.98 32.13
N PRO A 40 -1.47 -6.46 31.06
CA PRO A 40 -0.18 -7.11 31.17
C PRO A 40 0.89 -6.21 31.82
N ASN A 41 1.76 -6.78 32.64
CA ASN A 41 2.81 -6.01 33.36
C ASN A 41 3.77 -5.23 32.43
N ARG A 42 3.91 -5.66 31.17
CA ARG A 42 4.76 -4.99 30.17
C ARG A 42 4.07 -3.80 29.51
N MET A 43 2.73 -3.77 29.52
CA MET A 43 1.94 -2.68 28.95
C MET A 43 1.87 -1.53 29.95
N ASN A 44 2.05 -0.31 29.45
CA ASN A 44 1.89 0.88 30.25
C ASN A 44 0.44 0.95 30.75
N PHE A 45 0.28 1.13 32.06
CA PHE A 45 -1.04 1.06 32.68
C PHE A 45 -2.06 2.08 32.11
N ILE A 46 -1.63 3.30 31.82
CA ILE A 46 -2.52 4.34 31.28
C ILE A 46 -2.94 4.01 29.84
N GLU A 47 -2.00 3.51 29.04
CA GLU A 47 -2.28 3.02 27.68
C GLU A 47 -3.27 1.86 27.71
N GLY A 48 -3.08 0.89 28.61
CA GLY A 48 -4.01 -0.22 28.78
C GLY A 48 -5.41 0.23 29.26
N VAL A 49 -5.51 1.19 30.18
CA VAL A 49 -6.81 1.76 30.58
C VAL A 49 -7.47 2.49 29.40
N THR A 50 -6.68 3.21 28.61
CA THR A 50 -7.17 3.89 27.40
C THR A 50 -7.71 2.87 26.40
N PHE A 51 -6.98 1.78 26.16
CA PHE A 51 -7.38 0.72 25.26
C PHE A 51 -8.69 0.05 25.69
N VAL A 52 -8.80 -0.36 26.96
CA VAL A 52 -10.05 -0.93 27.49
C VAL A 52 -11.20 0.09 27.43
N SER A 53 -10.94 1.38 27.67
CA SER A 53 -11.95 2.44 27.55
C SER A 53 -12.43 2.62 26.11
N VAL A 54 -11.52 2.59 25.12
CA VAL A 54 -11.86 2.63 23.69
C VAL A 54 -12.78 1.46 23.34
N LEU A 55 -12.37 0.23 23.67
CA LEU A 55 -13.14 -0.98 23.38
C LEU A 55 -14.50 -1.00 24.09
N SER A 56 -14.56 -0.48 25.32
CA SER A 56 -15.82 -0.43 26.06
C SER A 56 -16.80 0.57 25.46
N LYS A 57 -16.33 1.75 25.04
CA LYS A 57 -17.16 2.74 24.33
C LYS A 57 -17.67 2.22 22.98
N MET A 58 -16.92 1.34 22.34
CA MET A 58 -17.29 0.70 21.09
C MET A 58 -18.25 -0.49 21.28
N GLY A 59 -18.50 -0.92 22.51
CA GLY A 59 -19.32 -2.10 22.80
C GLY A 59 -18.61 -3.44 22.64
N VAL A 60 -17.31 -3.45 22.28
CA VAL A 60 -16.49 -4.67 22.20
C VAL A 60 -16.31 -5.29 23.58
N VAL A 61 -16.17 -4.46 24.61
CA VAL A 61 -15.93 -4.90 26.00
C VAL A 61 -17.00 -4.32 26.93
N ASP A 62 -17.89 -5.17 27.45
CA ASP A 62 -18.85 -4.78 28.48
C ASP A 62 -18.22 -4.90 29.88
N ILE A 63 -17.66 -3.81 30.41
CA ILE A 63 -17.02 -3.77 31.73
C ILE A 63 -17.94 -4.15 32.91
N ASN A 64 -19.26 -4.18 32.69
CA ASN A 64 -20.23 -4.60 33.70
C ASN A 64 -20.55 -6.10 33.65
N ASN A 65 -20.21 -6.78 32.55
CA ASN A 65 -20.51 -8.18 32.28
C ASN A 65 -19.27 -9.04 32.01
N ILE A 66 -18.09 -8.60 32.45
CA ILE A 66 -16.87 -9.42 32.36
C ILE A 66 -16.84 -10.42 33.52
N ALA A 67 -16.71 -11.71 33.18
CA ALA A 67 -16.53 -12.76 34.17
C ALA A 67 -15.30 -12.50 35.05
N ASN A 68 -15.47 -12.52 36.37
CA ASN A 68 -14.42 -12.26 37.36
C ASN A 68 -13.77 -10.87 37.31
N ASP A 69 -14.35 -9.92 36.58
CA ASP A 69 -13.79 -8.58 36.35
C ASP A 69 -12.39 -8.61 35.72
N GLN A 70 -12.15 -9.57 34.82
CA GLN A 70 -10.86 -9.75 34.16
C GLN A 70 -11.01 -9.91 32.64
N ILE A 71 -10.31 -9.06 31.89
CA ILE A 71 -10.10 -9.21 30.45
C ILE A 71 -8.89 -10.12 30.26
N ASP A 72 -9.03 -11.15 29.45
CA ASP A 72 -7.97 -12.11 29.20
C ASP A 72 -7.11 -11.65 28.01
N PHE A 73 -5.95 -11.07 28.32
CA PHE A 73 -4.95 -10.68 27.32
C PHE A 73 -4.05 -11.87 27.02
N GLU A 74 -4.15 -12.42 25.82
CA GLU A 74 -3.26 -13.45 25.31
C GLU A 74 -2.07 -12.80 24.60
N ASN A 75 -0.87 -13.34 24.84
CA ASN A 75 0.33 -12.94 24.11
C ASN A 75 0.53 -13.91 22.94
N ASP A 76 0.72 -13.39 21.73
CA ASP A 76 0.90 -14.18 20.49
C ASP A 76 2.28 -14.89 20.42
N GLY A 77 3.01 -14.97 21.53
CA GLY A 77 4.25 -15.72 21.65
C GLY A 77 4.98 -15.55 22.98
N GLN A 78 6.05 -16.31 23.18
CA GLN A 78 6.79 -16.30 24.45
C GLN A 78 7.57 -14.98 24.69
N ASP A 79 7.86 -14.23 23.63
CA ASP A 79 8.57 -12.93 23.64
C ASP A 79 7.90 -11.91 22.70
N SER A 80 6.61 -12.09 22.36
CA SER A 80 5.96 -11.15 21.45
C SER A 80 5.54 -9.89 22.21
N ASP A 81 5.70 -8.74 21.55
CA ASP A 81 5.15 -7.47 22.02
C ASP A 81 3.70 -7.26 21.55
N LYS A 82 3.08 -8.32 21.01
CA LYS A 82 1.71 -8.34 20.50
C LYS A 82 0.78 -9.02 21.51
N TYR A 83 -0.32 -8.34 21.80
CA TYR A 83 -1.37 -8.81 22.68
C TYR A 83 -2.70 -8.83 21.94
N CYS A 84 -3.46 -9.91 22.08
CA CYS A 84 -4.86 -9.97 21.67
C CYS A 84 -5.75 -10.15 22.90
N ILE A 85 -6.99 -9.66 22.82
CA ILE A 85 -7.98 -9.94 23.86
C ILE A 85 -8.75 -11.20 23.44
N ARG A 86 -8.72 -12.24 24.29
CA ARG A 86 -9.42 -13.51 24.04
C ARG A 86 -10.89 -13.24 23.73
N ASP A 87 -11.43 -14.02 22.79
CA ASP A 87 -12.82 -13.94 22.32
C ASP A 87 -13.19 -12.61 21.64
N THR A 88 -12.20 -11.76 21.37
CA THR A 88 -12.32 -10.60 20.49
C THR A 88 -11.29 -10.70 19.37
N TRP A 89 -11.51 -9.95 18.31
CA TRP A 89 -10.53 -9.81 17.24
C TRP A 89 -9.82 -8.46 17.35
N CYS A 90 -9.53 -8.03 18.57
CA CYS A 90 -8.80 -6.81 18.84
C CYS A 90 -7.39 -7.16 19.32
N ASP A 91 -6.39 -6.57 18.67
CA ASP A 91 -4.99 -6.74 19.02
C ASP A 91 -4.23 -5.41 19.06
N CYS A 92 -3.15 -5.41 19.84
CA CYS A 92 -2.25 -4.28 19.94
C CYS A 92 -0.80 -4.74 20.04
N THR A 93 0.09 -3.94 19.47
CA THR A 93 1.54 -4.10 19.62
C THR A 93 2.08 -2.98 20.50
N ILE A 94 2.89 -3.32 21.51
CA ILE A 94 3.55 -2.35 22.38
C ILE A 94 5.03 -2.18 22.04
N ASP A 95 5.62 -1.05 22.42
CA ASP A 95 7.07 -0.88 22.38
C ASP A 95 7.76 -1.28 23.70
N THR A 96 9.07 -1.05 23.78
CA THR A 96 9.88 -1.36 24.97
C THR A 96 9.48 -0.60 26.24
N ASP A 97 8.79 0.54 26.11
CA ASP A 97 8.27 1.32 27.24
C ASP A 97 6.82 0.93 27.59
N GLY A 98 6.27 -0.08 26.89
CA GLY A 98 4.91 -0.57 27.08
C GLY A 98 3.83 0.27 26.42
N ARG A 99 4.19 1.21 25.53
CA ARG A 99 3.21 2.08 24.86
C ARG A 99 2.70 1.46 23.56
N ILE A 100 1.42 1.66 23.24
CA ILE A 100 0.80 1.05 22.07
C ILE A 100 1.31 1.77 20.81
N THR A 101 1.79 0.97 19.85
CA THR A 101 2.35 1.41 18.56
C THR A 101 1.50 0.95 17.39
N GLU A 102 0.82 -0.18 17.52
CA GLU A 102 -0.11 -0.69 16.53
C GLU A 102 -1.39 -1.10 17.22
N LEU A 103 -2.52 -0.80 16.60
CA LEU A 103 -3.84 -1.15 17.09
C LEU A 103 -4.68 -1.68 15.94
N ASP A 104 -5.17 -2.90 16.11
CA ASP A 104 -6.14 -3.51 15.21
C ASP A 104 -7.45 -3.71 15.97
N ILE A 105 -8.52 -3.13 15.42
CA ILE A 105 -9.84 -3.23 16.00
C ILE A 105 -10.76 -3.89 14.99
N MET A 106 -10.92 -5.20 15.17
CA MET A 106 -11.94 -5.95 14.47
C MET A 106 -13.11 -6.22 15.43
N HIS A 107 -14.27 -5.70 15.05
CA HIS A 107 -15.53 -6.01 15.70
C HIS A 107 -16.22 -7.09 14.87
N ASP A 108 -16.84 -8.06 15.54
CA ASP A 108 -17.66 -9.10 14.90
C ASP A 108 -18.59 -8.49 13.84
N ASP A 109 -18.71 -9.17 12.70
CA ASP A 109 -19.19 -8.67 11.40
C ASP A 109 -20.60 -8.07 11.43
N GLU A 110 -21.34 -8.29 12.52
CA GLU A 110 -22.72 -7.85 12.68
C GLU A 110 -22.90 -6.46 13.32
N HIS A 111 -21.86 -5.86 13.90
CA HIS A 111 -22.02 -4.60 14.65
C HIS A 111 -21.00 -3.52 14.26
N GLU A 112 -21.53 -2.44 13.69
CA GLU A 112 -20.81 -1.21 13.46
C GLU A 112 -20.53 -0.44 14.75
N TYR A 113 -19.42 0.31 14.78
CA TYR A 113 -19.04 1.14 15.91
C TYR A 113 -18.53 2.52 15.49
N ASP A 114 -18.59 3.48 16.41
CA ASP A 114 -17.95 4.78 16.26
C ASP A 114 -16.61 4.76 17.01
N LEU A 115 -15.52 5.15 16.33
CA LEU A 115 -14.22 5.22 16.98
C LEU A 115 -14.18 6.43 17.92
N PRO A 116 -13.93 6.25 19.23
CA PRO A 116 -14.02 7.34 20.19
C PRO A 116 -12.77 8.25 20.13
N ALA A 117 -12.96 9.55 20.36
CA ALA A 117 -11.89 10.57 20.29
C ALA A 117 -10.70 10.32 21.23
N ILE A 118 -10.88 9.55 22.31
CA ILE A 118 -9.80 9.17 23.23
C ILE A 118 -8.71 8.30 22.56
N ILE A 119 -8.96 7.76 21.35
CA ILE A 119 -7.93 7.11 20.53
C ILE A 119 -6.71 8.02 20.30
N ALA A 120 -6.92 9.34 20.30
CA ALA A 120 -5.86 10.33 20.11
C ALA A 120 -4.86 10.41 21.28
N LEU A 121 -5.11 9.71 22.38
CA LEU A 121 -4.20 9.62 23.53
C LEU A 121 -3.05 8.62 23.31
N PHE A 122 -3.12 7.77 22.29
CA PHE A 122 -2.05 6.85 21.93
C PHE A 122 -0.91 7.58 21.20
N GLU A 123 -0.10 8.34 21.94
CA GLU A 123 0.92 9.24 21.38
C GLU A 123 1.93 8.56 20.45
N ARG A 124 2.17 7.25 20.64
CA ARG A 124 3.12 6.45 19.84
C ARG A 124 2.46 5.58 18.76
N LEU A 125 1.15 5.70 18.56
CA LEU A 125 0.45 4.93 17.55
C LEU A 125 0.98 5.27 16.14
N THR A 126 1.57 4.27 15.49
CA THR A 126 2.08 4.34 14.12
C THR A 126 1.15 3.66 13.12
N CYS A 127 0.37 2.67 13.56
CA CYS A 127 -0.52 1.89 12.73
C CYS A 127 -1.90 1.75 13.38
N LEU A 128 -2.96 2.06 12.62
CA LEU A 128 -4.34 1.87 13.03
C LEU A 128 -5.09 1.08 11.97
N THR A 129 -5.62 -0.07 12.36
CA THR A 129 -6.46 -0.92 11.53
C THR A 129 -7.86 -0.97 12.11
N LEU A 130 -8.87 -0.73 11.26
CA LEU A 130 -10.28 -0.66 11.66
C LEU A 130 -11.13 -1.48 10.70
N TYR A 131 -11.90 -2.42 11.23
CA TYR A 131 -12.91 -3.16 10.49
C TYR A 131 -14.31 -2.69 10.88
N ASN A 132 -15.23 -2.58 9.92
CA ASN A 132 -16.63 -2.25 10.17
C ASN A 132 -16.84 -0.94 10.98
N CYS A 133 -15.91 0.01 10.88
CA CYS A 133 -15.99 1.28 11.58
C CYS A 133 -16.98 2.22 10.87
N ARG A 134 -17.93 2.81 11.62
CA ARG A 134 -18.95 3.74 11.11
C ARG A 134 -18.52 5.19 11.12
N SER A 135 -17.70 5.62 12.08
CA SER A 135 -17.23 7.00 12.13
C SER A 135 -15.83 7.14 12.73
N LEU A 136 -15.10 8.13 12.23
CA LEU A 136 -13.75 8.49 12.69
C LEU A 136 -13.76 9.86 13.38
N PRO A 137 -13.07 10.01 14.53
CA PRO A 137 -12.94 11.28 15.22
C PRO A 137 -11.88 12.16 14.53
N VAL A 138 -12.11 13.47 14.47
CA VAL A 138 -11.14 14.43 13.89
C VAL A 138 -9.83 14.47 14.67
N GLU A 139 -9.88 14.07 15.94
CA GLU A 139 -8.78 13.98 16.88
C GLU A 139 -7.69 12.99 16.45
N LEU A 140 -7.94 12.08 15.49
CA LEU A 140 -6.87 11.30 14.85
C LEU A 140 -5.77 12.20 14.26
N SER A 141 -6.09 13.45 13.90
CA SER A 141 -5.11 14.46 13.48
C SER A 141 -4.06 14.80 14.55
N ASN A 142 -4.33 14.49 15.82
CA ASN A 142 -3.43 14.76 16.94
C ASN A 142 -2.39 13.66 17.12
N LEU A 143 -2.53 12.51 16.45
CA LEU A 143 -1.57 11.42 16.51
C LEU A 143 -0.29 11.79 15.73
N PRO A 144 0.82 12.09 16.42
CA PRO A 144 1.99 12.68 15.77
C PRO A 144 2.77 11.66 14.93
N HIS A 145 2.57 10.37 15.20
CA HIS A 145 3.34 9.29 14.59
C HIS A 145 2.49 8.37 13.71
N LEU A 146 1.21 8.65 13.49
CA LEU A 146 0.36 7.78 12.66
C LEU A 146 0.84 7.81 11.20
N GLU A 147 1.38 6.67 10.75
CA GLU A 147 1.91 6.49 9.39
C GLU A 147 0.99 5.62 8.54
N ASN A 148 0.29 4.66 9.15
CA ASN A 148 -0.53 3.68 8.43
C ASN A 148 -1.98 3.71 8.94
N LEU A 149 -2.93 3.79 8.00
CA LEU A 149 -4.36 3.70 8.28
C LEU A 149 -5.00 2.68 7.35
N TYR A 150 -5.53 1.62 7.94
CA TYR A 150 -6.22 0.55 7.24
C TYR A 150 -7.70 0.57 7.61
N LEU A 151 -8.55 0.69 6.59
CA LEU A 151 -10.01 0.73 6.71
C LEU A 151 -10.58 -0.47 5.95
N TYR A 152 -11.00 -1.50 6.67
CA TYR A 152 -11.51 -2.74 6.10
C TYR A 152 -13.01 -2.88 6.28
N SER A 153 -13.68 -3.46 5.28
CA SER A 153 -15.12 -3.73 5.27
C SER A 153 -15.96 -2.51 5.68
N ILE A 154 -15.54 -1.31 5.27
CA ILE A 154 -16.22 -0.08 5.67
C ILE A 154 -17.53 0.13 4.89
N ASP A 155 -18.56 0.58 5.59
CA ASP A 155 -19.82 0.99 4.97
C ASP A 155 -19.72 2.40 4.36
N LEU A 156 -20.68 2.70 3.49
CA LEU A 156 -20.86 3.99 2.84
C LEU A 156 -21.05 5.12 3.86
N ASP A 157 -21.70 4.85 4.99
CA ASP A 157 -21.97 5.82 6.06
C ASP A 157 -20.68 6.47 6.59
N LEU A 158 -19.60 5.69 6.76
CA LEU A 158 -18.29 6.23 7.16
C LEU A 158 -17.76 7.20 6.11
N LEU A 159 -17.88 6.84 4.83
CA LEU A 159 -17.33 7.64 3.75
C LEU A 159 -18.17 8.89 3.47
N GLU A 160 -19.48 8.84 3.66
CA GLU A 160 -20.37 10.00 3.52
C GLU A 160 -20.11 11.01 4.63
N ASN A 161 -19.91 10.53 5.85
CA ASN A 161 -19.68 11.36 7.04
C ASN A 161 -18.20 11.53 7.37
N PHE A 162 -17.31 11.24 6.42
CA PHE A 162 -15.87 11.22 6.66
C PHE A 162 -15.36 12.57 7.17
N PRO A 163 -14.55 12.64 8.25
CA PRO A 163 -14.18 13.90 8.88
C PRO A 163 -13.25 14.73 7.98
N ILE A 164 -13.80 15.58 7.12
CA ILE A 164 -13.05 16.31 6.08
C ILE A 164 -11.97 17.26 6.63
N GLN A 165 -12.10 17.67 7.90
CA GLN A 165 -11.11 18.51 8.57
C GLN A 165 -9.93 17.74 9.16
N MET A 166 -9.97 16.40 9.16
CA MET A 166 -8.93 15.53 9.70
C MET A 166 -7.66 15.65 8.85
N LYS A 167 -6.51 15.92 9.48
CA LYS A 167 -5.23 16.16 8.80
C LYS A 167 -4.19 15.14 9.23
N LEU A 168 -3.99 14.11 8.41
CA LEU A 168 -3.01 13.06 8.68
C LEU A 168 -1.72 13.34 7.89
N LYS A 169 -0.99 14.38 8.29
CA LYS A 169 0.17 14.88 7.53
C LYS A 169 1.34 13.89 7.45
N ASN A 170 1.41 12.95 8.38
CA ASN A 170 2.47 11.94 8.46
C ASN A 170 2.04 10.59 7.89
N LEU A 171 0.79 10.47 7.40
CA LEU A 171 0.28 9.25 6.82
C LEU A 171 1.04 8.92 5.52
N LYS A 172 1.66 7.74 5.50
CA LYS A 172 2.39 7.18 4.37
C LYS A 172 1.57 6.11 3.65
N GLU A 173 0.74 5.36 4.37
CA GLU A 173 -0.07 4.29 3.79
C GLU A 173 -1.55 4.46 4.16
N LEU A 174 -2.39 4.47 3.12
CA LEU A 174 -3.83 4.41 3.25
C LEU A 174 -4.32 3.18 2.49
N CYS A 175 -4.99 2.29 3.20
CA CYS A 175 -5.66 1.15 2.62
C CYS A 175 -7.16 1.23 2.89
N VAL A 176 -7.95 1.09 1.83
CA VAL A 176 -9.40 1.03 1.89
C VAL A 176 -9.87 -0.24 1.21
N ASP A 177 -10.45 -1.15 1.97
CA ASP A 177 -11.13 -2.33 1.47
C ASP A 177 -12.63 -2.20 1.71
N ARG A 178 -13.41 -2.45 0.66
CA ARG A 178 -14.85 -2.27 0.68
C ARG A 178 -15.58 -3.43 0.06
N ASP A 179 -16.59 -3.89 0.78
CA ASP A 179 -17.51 -4.92 0.29
C ASP A 179 -18.75 -4.36 -0.41
N SER A 180 -18.82 -3.04 -0.61
CA SER A 180 -19.98 -2.32 -1.15
C SER A 180 -19.75 -1.86 -2.59
N SER A 181 -20.74 -2.13 -3.46
CA SER A 181 -20.76 -1.73 -4.87
C SER A 181 -21.07 -0.25 -5.12
N LEU A 182 -21.35 0.52 -4.07
CA LEU A 182 -21.73 1.92 -4.20
C LEU A 182 -20.50 2.82 -4.44
N PRO A 183 -20.62 3.88 -5.25
CA PRO A 183 -19.51 4.78 -5.52
C PRO A 183 -19.03 5.45 -4.24
N VAL A 184 -17.74 5.76 -4.18
CA VAL A 184 -17.18 6.48 -3.02
C VAL A 184 -17.74 7.90 -2.97
N PRO A 185 -18.25 8.35 -1.81
CA PRO A 185 -18.71 9.71 -1.59
C PRO A 185 -17.64 10.77 -1.88
N SER A 186 -18.08 11.87 -2.48
CA SER A 186 -17.20 12.99 -2.85
C SER A 186 -16.41 13.60 -1.67
N GLN A 187 -16.95 13.50 -0.44
CA GLN A 187 -16.33 14.02 0.77
C GLN A 187 -15.02 13.28 1.11
N PHE A 188 -15.04 11.95 1.08
CA PHE A 188 -13.84 11.13 1.25
C PHE A 188 -12.79 11.43 0.18
N LEU A 189 -13.19 11.48 -1.10
CA LEU A 189 -12.28 11.76 -2.21
C LEU A 189 -11.64 13.15 -2.08
N LYS A 190 -12.42 14.14 -1.64
CA LYS A 190 -11.91 15.49 -1.36
C LYS A 190 -10.93 15.49 -0.18
N TRP A 191 -11.25 14.77 0.90
CA TRP A 191 -10.36 14.63 2.04
C TRP A 191 -9.02 13.99 1.62
N MET A 192 -9.08 12.82 0.97
CA MET A 192 -7.91 12.08 0.50
C MET A 192 -6.99 12.97 -0.32
N ARG A 193 -7.53 13.69 -1.32
CA ARG A 193 -6.76 14.56 -2.21
C ARG A 193 -6.15 15.78 -1.52
N THR A 194 -6.70 16.24 -0.40
CA THR A 194 -6.30 17.53 0.19
C THR A 194 -5.59 17.43 1.54
N GLN A 195 -5.71 16.32 2.25
CA GLN A 195 -5.24 16.20 3.64
C GLN A 195 -4.09 15.20 3.86
N LEU A 196 -3.60 14.55 2.81
CA LEU A 196 -2.59 13.47 2.87
C LEU A 196 -1.30 13.78 2.08
N PRO A 197 -0.57 14.87 2.38
CA PRO A 197 0.57 15.31 1.55
C PRO A 197 1.74 14.31 1.50
N SER A 198 1.88 13.44 2.50
CA SER A 198 3.00 12.50 2.62
C SER A 198 2.66 11.09 2.14
N LEU A 199 1.48 10.88 1.52
CA LEU A 199 1.02 9.57 1.14
C LEU A 199 1.93 8.92 0.09
N GLU A 200 2.50 7.77 0.43
CA GLU A 200 3.39 6.99 -0.42
C GLU A 200 2.69 5.77 -1.03
N VAL A 201 1.70 5.21 -0.33
CA VAL A 201 0.95 4.01 -0.72
C VAL A 201 -0.54 4.30 -0.62
N LEU A 202 -1.25 4.12 -1.74
CA LEU A 202 -2.71 4.15 -1.79
C LEU A 202 -3.20 2.79 -2.26
N ARG A 203 -3.90 2.05 -1.39
CA ARG A 203 -4.59 0.80 -1.74
C ARG A 203 -6.09 0.99 -1.69
N TYR A 204 -6.77 0.57 -2.74
CA TYR A 204 -8.21 0.50 -2.84
C TYR A 204 -8.61 -0.88 -3.36
N CYS A 205 -9.38 -1.63 -2.58
CA CYS A 205 -9.79 -3.01 -2.85
C CYS A 205 -11.31 -3.12 -2.75
N THR A 206 -11.97 -3.85 -3.67
CA THR A 206 -13.45 -3.97 -3.65
C THR A 206 -14.00 -5.37 -3.90
N ASN A 207 -13.19 -6.42 -3.78
CA ASN A 207 -13.60 -7.81 -3.97
C ASN A 207 -14.45 -8.07 -5.24
N GLY A 208 -14.20 -7.30 -6.32
CA GLY A 208 -14.90 -7.41 -7.60
C GLY A 208 -16.32 -6.82 -7.63
N LYS A 209 -16.66 -5.87 -6.76
CA LYS A 209 -18.04 -5.35 -6.64
C LYS A 209 -18.24 -3.93 -7.15
N THR A 210 -17.18 -3.15 -7.36
CA THR A 210 -17.29 -1.70 -7.52
C THR A 210 -16.40 -1.21 -8.64
N ASP A 211 -16.97 -0.38 -9.52
CA ASP A 211 -16.22 0.38 -10.53
C ASP A 211 -15.27 1.39 -9.84
N VAL A 212 -14.06 1.54 -10.37
CA VAL A 212 -13.01 2.43 -9.85
C VAL A 212 -12.96 3.81 -10.51
N SER A 213 -13.88 4.08 -11.44
CA SER A 213 -13.94 5.34 -12.19
C SER A 213 -13.85 6.59 -11.31
N PHE A 214 -14.49 6.61 -10.13
CA PHE A 214 -14.41 7.76 -9.22
C PHE A 214 -13.02 8.00 -8.61
N ILE A 215 -12.22 6.95 -8.35
CA ILE A 215 -10.83 7.11 -7.91
C ILE A 215 -10.00 7.64 -9.08
N ILE A 216 -10.20 7.08 -10.27
CA ILE A 216 -9.49 7.50 -11.48
C ILE A 216 -9.78 8.96 -11.79
N ASP A 217 -11.04 9.39 -11.79
CA ASP A 217 -11.44 10.78 -12.00
C ASP A 217 -10.84 11.71 -10.95
N SER A 218 -10.76 11.26 -9.70
CA SER A 218 -10.12 12.00 -8.61
C SER A 218 -8.60 12.12 -8.77
N LEU A 219 -7.93 11.08 -9.27
CA LEU A 219 -6.49 11.10 -9.50
C LEU A 219 -6.09 11.81 -10.81
N ARG A 220 -7.05 11.96 -11.74
CA ARG A 220 -6.85 12.66 -13.01
C ARG A 220 -6.64 14.17 -12.82
N THR A 221 -7.18 14.75 -11.76
CA THR A 221 -7.09 16.19 -11.47
C THR A 221 -5.70 16.59 -10.95
N ASN A 222 -5.30 17.85 -11.17
CA ASN A 222 -3.98 18.37 -10.75
C ASN A 222 -3.94 18.86 -9.29
N ASP A 223 -5.00 18.66 -8.51
CA ASP A 223 -5.19 19.17 -7.14
C ASP A 223 -4.85 18.13 -6.05
N VAL A 224 -4.24 17.01 -6.42
CA VAL A 224 -3.86 15.93 -5.49
C VAL A 224 -2.59 16.31 -4.71
N CYS A 225 -2.69 16.44 -3.39
CA CYS A 225 -1.59 16.92 -2.54
C CYS A 225 -0.39 15.94 -2.42
N PHE A 226 -0.57 14.67 -2.76
CA PHE A 226 0.47 13.62 -2.73
C PHE A 226 1.06 13.29 -4.11
N TYR A 227 0.90 14.15 -5.11
CA TYR A 227 1.37 13.88 -6.47
C TYR A 227 2.89 13.60 -6.59
N ASN A 228 3.69 14.13 -5.65
CA ASN A 228 5.15 13.91 -5.58
C ASN A 228 5.56 12.82 -4.58
N SER A 229 4.66 12.33 -3.74
CA SER A 229 4.98 11.36 -2.69
C SER A 229 4.52 9.96 -3.02
N LEU A 230 3.47 9.82 -3.86
CA LEU A 230 2.91 8.52 -4.20
C LEU A 230 3.92 7.64 -4.96
N LYS A 231 4.25 6.49 -4.37
CA LYS A 231 5.16 5.47 -4.89
C LYS A 231 4.42 4.21 -5.31
N HIS A 232 3.31 3.88 -4.67
CA HIS A 232 2.55 2.67 -4.92
C HIS A 232 1.05 2.99 -5.01
N LEU A 233 0.43 2.56 -6.12
CA LEU A 233 -1.01 2.64 -6.32
C LEU A 233 -1.56 1.24 -6.56
N GLU A 234 -2.54 0.84 -5.76
CA GLU A 234 -3.18 -0.47 -5.87
C GLU A 234 -4.68 -0.32 -6.00
N LEU A 235 -5.22 -0.84 -7.09
CA LEU A 235 -6.64 -0.86 -7.44
C LEU A 235 -7.00 -2.31 -7.73
N HIS A 236 -7.02 -3.15 -6.69
CA HIS A 236 -7.17 -4.60 -6.82
C HIS A 236 -8.64 -5.01 -6.71
N GLY A 237 -9.13 -5.84 -7.65
CA GLY A 237 -10.50 -6.32 -7.58
C GLY A 237 -11.53 -5.20 -7.73
N CYS A 238 -11.27 -4.21 -8.59
CA CYS A 238 -12.13 -3.02 -8.75
C CYS A 238 -12.87 -2.98 -10.10
N LEU A 239 -13.10 -4.14 -10.72
CA LEU A 239 -13.81 -4.27 -11.99
C LEU A 239 -13.34 -3.28 -13.06
N MET A 240 -12.07 -2.88 -13.04
CA MET A 240 -11.57 -1.82 -13.91
C MET A 240 -11.78 -2.21 -15.37
N GLU A 241 -12.54 -1.39 -16.09
CA GLU A 241 -12.79 -1.56 -17.50
C GLU A 241 -11.65 -0.99 -18.36
N GLN A 242 -11.68 -1.29 -19.66
CA GLN A 242 -10.65 -0.91 -20.62
C GLN A 242 -10.40 0.62 -20.66
N ASP A 243 -11.46 1.43 -20.67
CA ASP A 243 -11.34 2.89 -20.76
C ASP A 243 -10.64 3.47 -19.52
N SER A 244 -10.95 2.90 -18.35
CA SER A 244 -10.33 3.28 -17.08
C SER A 244 -8.84 2.90 -17.04
N PHE A 245 -8.49 1.72 -17.55
CA PHE A 245 -7.09 1.32 -17.70
C PHE A 245 -6.31 2.25 -18.63
N GLU A 246 -6.93 2.67 -19.73
CA GLU A 246 -6.32 3.62 -20.68
C GLU A 246 -6.08 5.00 -20.04
N ILE A 247 -7.09 5.58 -19.38
CA ILE A 247 -6.95 6.85 -18.65
C ILE A 247 -5.84 6.76 -17.60
N LEU A 248 -5.78 5.65 -16.86
CA LEU A 248 -4.77 5.43 -15.84
C LEU A 248 -3.37 5.42 -16.43
N MET A 249 -3.14 4.67 -17.51
CA MET A 249 -1.83 4.53 -18.13
C MET A 249 -1.37 5.78 -18.88
N LEU A 250 -2.28 6.48 -19.55
CA LEU A 250 -1.94 7.61 -20.42
C LEU A 250 -1.99 8.96 -19.69
N GLU A 251 -2.91 9.15 -18.75
CA GLU A 251 -3.15 10.47 -18.15
C GLU A 251 -2.74 10.58 -16.68
N ILE A 252 -2.75 9.48 -15.93
CA ILE A 252 -2.49 9.49 -14.48
C ILE A 252 -1.04 9.09 -14.22
N VAL A 253 -0.62 7.90 -14.64
CA VAL A 253 0.73 7.35 -14.40
C VAL A 253 1.86 8.33 -14.76
N PRO A 254 1.83 9.07 -15.90
CA PRO A 254 2.88 10.04 -16.22
C PRO A 254 2.96 11.25 -15.28
N LYS A 255 1.89 11.60 -14.56
CA LYS A 255 1.84 12.73 -13.63
C LYS A 255 2.56 12.42 -12.31
N PHE A 256 2.49 11.18 -11.84
CA PHE A 256 3.11 10.75 -10.58
C PHE A 256 4.56 10.32 -10.81
N ARG A 257 5.47 11.29 -10.68
CA ARG A 257 6.90 11.15 -11.03
C ARG A 257 7.66 10.11 -10.22
N ASP A 258 7.15 9.79 -9.03
CA ASP A 258 7.76 8.83 -8.12
C ASP A 258 6.97 7.51 -8.02
N LEU A 259 5.91 7.33 -8.83
CA LEU A 259 5.11 6.11 -8.88
C LEU A 259 5.97 4.97 -9.44
N LYS A 260 6.29 3.99 -8.59
CA LYS A 260 7.12 2.83 -8.90
C LYS A 260 6.31 1.58 -9.17
N SER A 261 5.15 1.46 -8.54
CA SER A 261 4.31 0.27 -8.63
C SER A 261 2.86 0.63 -8.90
N LEU A 262 2.27 -0.03 -9.89
CA LEU A 262 0.85 -0.01 -10.17
C LEU A 262 0.32 -1.45 -10.09
N ASN A 263 -0.57 -1.70 -9.13
CA ASN A 263 -1.18 -3.01 -8.94
C ASN A 263 -2.64 -2.99 -9.40
N LEU A 264 -2.93 -3.71 -10.48
CA LEU A 264 -4.24 -3.84 -11.11
C LEU A 264 -4.68 -5.30 -11.15
N GLN A 265 -4.20 -6.12 -10.22
CA GLN A 265 -4.57 -7.52 -10.16
C GLN A 265 -6.10 -7.70 -10.10
N ASN A 266 -6.60 -8.78 -10.68
CA ASN A 266 -8.01 -9.19 -10.58
C ASN A 266 -9.00 -8.11 -11.08
N ASN A 267 -8.70 -7.46 -12.20
CA ASN A 267 -9.60 -6.52 -12.87
C ASN A 267 -10.12 -7.11 -14.20
N ASN A 268 -10.86 -6.30 -14.97
CA ASN A 268 -11.48 -6.71 -16.24
C ASN A 268 -10.73 -6.11 -17.44
N ILE A 269 -9.39 -6.06 -17.36
CA ILE A 269 -8.55 -5.54 -18.44
C ILE A 269 -8.44 -6.58 -19.54
N LYS A 270 -8.82 -6.21 -20.76
CA LYS A 270 -8.99 -7.17 -21.87
C LYS A 270 -7.96 -7.03 -22.98
N SER A 271 -7.32 -5.85 -23.11
CA SER A 271 -6.44 -5.54 -24.23
C SER A 271 -5.39 -4.47 -23.89
N PHE A 272 -4.21 -4.58 -24.49
CA PHE A 272 -3.20 -3.52 -24.52
C PHE A 272 -3.31 -2.61 -25.75
N LEU A 273 -4.04 -3.03 -26.79
CA LEU A 273 -4.10 -2.34 -28.08
C LEU A 273 -4.56 -0.88 -27.99
N PRO A 274 -5.64 -0.53 -27.26
CA PRO A 274 -6.11 0.86 -27.20
C PRO A 274 -5.02 1.82 -26.71
N ILE A 275 -4.27 1.42 -25.68
CA ILE A 275 -3.16 2.21 -25.13
C ILE A 275 -2.06 2.38 -26.17
N VAL A 276 -1.69 1.29 -26.86
CA VAL A 276 -0.63 1.33 -27.88
C VAL A 276 -1.02 2.22 -29.06
N ASP A 277 -2.26 2.14 -29.52
CA ASP A 277 -2.76 2.94 -30.63
C ASP A 277 -2.85 4.42 -30.24
N SER A 278 -3.31 4.73 -29.03
CA SER A 278 -3.31 6.08 -28.49
C SER A 278 -1.89 6.67 -28.39
N ILE A 279 -0.90 5.88 -27.93
CA ILE A 279 0.52 6.30 -27.90
C ILE A 279 1.06 6.60 -29.30
N LYS A 280 0.74 5.76 -30.30
CA LYS A 280 1.19 5.99 -31.69
C LYS A 280 0.60 7.26 -32.29
N ASN A 281 -0.63 7.59 -31.91
CA ASN A 281 -1.35 8.76 -32.41
C ASN A 281 -1.00 10.05 -31.65
N ASP A 282 -0.49 9.95 -30.42
CA ASP A 282 -0.08 11.09 -29.60
C ASP A 282 1.45 11.28 -29.58
N THR A 283 1.95 12.09 -30.51
CA THR A 283 3.37 12.47 -30.57
C THR A 283 3.88 13.26 -29.36
N THR A 284 2.98 13.76 -28.50
CA THR A 284 3.33 14.53 -27.30
C THR A 284 3.39 13.68 -26.03
N PHE A 285 2.98 12.42 -26.12
CA PHE A 285 2.97 11.50 -24.99
C PHE A 285 4.39 11.26 -24.45
N VAL A 286 4.55 11.38 -23.13
CA VAL A 286 5.79 11.08 -22.42
C VAL A 286 5.52 9.99 -21.39
N PRO A 287 6.06 8.77 -21.57
CA PRO A 287 5.83 7.69 -20.62
C PRO A 287 6.49 7.97 -19.27
N SER A 288 5.91 7.39 -18.21
CA SER A 288 6.51 7.42 -16.88
C SER A 288 7.89 6.74 -16.90
N LYS A 289 8.87 7.41 -16.29
CA LYS A 289 10.23 6.90 -16.12
C LYS A 289 10.44 6.22 -14.77
N SER A 290 9.46 6.27 -13.88
CA SER A 290 9.52 5.75 -12.51
C SER A 290 8.81 4.41 -12.35
N LEU A 291 7.80 4.11 -13.18
CA LEU A 291 7.05 2.87 -13.09
C LEU A 291 7.99 1.67 -13.37
N ARG A 292 8.01 0.71 -12.45
CA ARG A 292 8.81 -0.53 -12.49
C ARG A 292 7.91 -1.76 -12.51
N VAL A 293 6.87 -1.74 -11.68
CA VAL A 293 5.92 -2.85 -11.54
C VAL A 293 4.57 -2.44 -12.09
N LEU A 294 4.03 -3.23 -13.00
CA LEU A 294 2.66 -3.14 -13.52
C LEU A 294 1.96 -4.48 -13.29
N ASN A 295 1.50 -4.76 -12.06
CA ASN A 295 0.90 -6.05 -11.76
C ASN A 295 -0.49 -6.16 -12.42
N LEU A 296 -0.59 -7.04 -13.42
CA LEU A 296 -1.81 -7.35 -14.17
C LEU A 296 -2.29 -8.79 -13.91
N ASN A 297 -1.79 -9.44 -12.86
CA ASN A 297 -2.15 -10.82 -12.55
C ASN A 297 -3.67 -11.00 -12.48
N ARG A 298 -4.18 -12.15 -12.95
CA ARG A 298 -5.62 -12.47 -12.99
C ARG A 298 -6.45 -11.42 -13.76
N ASN A 299 -5.92 -10.93 -14.88
CA ASN A 299 -6.70 -10.19 -15.87
C ASN A 299 -6.73 -11.01 -17.17
N ASP A 300 -7.87 -11.01 -17.86
CA ASP A 300 -8.08 -11.70 -19.14
C ASP A 300 -6.99 -11.38 -20.18
N VAL A 301 -6.47 -10.15 -20.17
CA VAL A 301 -5.44 -9.73 -21.12
C VAL A 301 -4.18 -10.60 -21.05
N LEU A 302 -3.77 -11.07 -19.86
CA LEU A 302 -2.57 -11.90 -19.74
C LEU A 302 -2.81 -13.32 -20.25
N GLU A 303 -3.97 -13.90 -19.95
CA GLU A 303 -4.34 -15.24 -20.42
C GLU A 303 -4.44 -15.29 -21.95
N LYS A 304 -4.95 -14.23 -22.58
CA LYS A 304 -5.07 -14.14 -24.03
C LYS A 304 -3.75 -14.08 -24.77
N MET A 305 -2.65 -13.65 -24.13
CA MET A 305 -1.38 -13.49 -24.82
C MET A 305 -0.77 -14.81 -25.30
N GLU A 306 -1.15 -15.94 -24.69
CA GLU A 306 -0.68 -17.25 -25.11
C GLU A 306 -1.20 -17.60 -26.52
N ASP A 307 -2.42 -17.19 -26.85
CA ASP A 307 -3.10 -17.53 -28.09
C ASP A 307 -3.26 -16.35 -29.06
N ASP A 308 -3.09 -15.10 -28.60
CA ASP A 308 -3.28 -13.88 -29.39
C ASP A 308 -1.95 -13.15 -29.65
N PRO A 309 -1.34 -13.33 -30.83
CA PRO A 309 -0.08 -12.67 -31.17
C PRO A 309 -0.22 -11.15 -31.29
N ILE A 310 -1.44 -10.62 -31.48
CA ILE A 310 -1.69 -9.17 -31.55
C ILE A 310 -1.55 -8.56 -30.16
N GLU A 311 -2.16 -9.18 -29.14
CA GLU A 311 -2.03 -8.73 -27.74
C GLU A 311 -0.59 -8.87 -27.23
N LYS A 312 0.09 -9.97 -27.57
CA LYS A 312 1.53 -10.11 -27.28
C LYS A 312 2.34 -8.98 -27.91
N ALA A 313 2.12 -8.68 -29.19
CA ALA A 313 2.82 -7.59 -29.86
C ALA A 313 2.50 -6.22 -29.23
N ALA A 314 1.26 -6.02 -28.77
CA ALA A 314 0.85 -4.82 -28.05
C ALA A 314 1.55 -4.68 -26.69
N LEU A 315 1.65 -5.77 -25.89
CA LEU A 315 2.43 -5.74 -24.64
C LEU A 315 3.90 -5.43 -24.90
N LEU A 316 4.53 -6.05 -25.90
CA LEU A 316 5.93 -5.78 -26.25
C LEU A 316 6.14 -4.32 -26.67
N CYS A 317 5.18 -3.75 -27.41
CA CYS A 317 5.17 -2.33 -27.75
C CYS A 317 5.04 -1.46 -26.49
N LEU A 318 4.12 -1.79 -25.59
CA LEU A 318 3.92 -1.10 -24.31
C LEU A 318 5.20 -1.11 -23.46
N LEU A 319 5.85 -2.27 -23.31
CA LEU A 319 7.12 -2.42 -22.60
C LEU A 319 8.28 -1.69 -23.28
N GLY A 320 8.22 -1.53 -24.61
CA GLY A 320 9.12 -0.66 -25.37
C GLY A 320 8.96 0.80 -25.02
N THR A 321 7.72 1.28 -24.93
CA THR A 321 7.40 2.67 -24.56
C THR A 321 7.71 2.93 -23.07
N PHE A 322 7.20 2.09 -22.18
CA PHE A 322 7.47 2.12 -20.75
C PHE A 322 8.70 1.27 -20.41
N ASN A 323 9.85 1.68 -20.95
CA ASN A 323 11.12 0.95 -20.91
C ASN A 323 11.75 0.71 -19.53
N ALA A 324 11.04 1.11 -18.47
CA ALA A 324 11.45 0.90 -17.10
C ALA A 324 10.59 -0.13 -16.37
N ILE A 325 9.48 -0.59 -16.96
CA ILE A 325 8.69 -1.70 -16.42
C ILE A 325 9.49 -2.99 -16.56
N ASP A 326 9.77 -3.63 -15.43
CA ASP A 326 10.54 -4.87 -15.33
C ASP A 326 9.76 -6.03 -14.71
N ASN A 327 8.52 -5.78 -14.27
CA ASN A 327 7.62 -6.81 -13.75
C ASN A 327 6.16 -6.49 -14.13
N VAL A 328 5.44 -7.46 -14.74
CA VAL A 328 4.03 -7.32 -15.13
C VAL A 328 3.05 -8.26 -14.40
N VAL A 329 3.53 -9.15 -13.53
CA VAL A 329 2.70 -10.15 -12.81
C VAL A 329 2.70 -9.93 -11.30
N GLY A 330 3.65 -9.16 -10.77
CA GLY A 330 3.70 -8.83 -9.34
C GLY A 330 3.93 -10.03 -8.41
N GLY A 331 4.39 -11.19 -8.90
CA GLY A 331 4.63 -12.40 -8.12
C GLY A 331 5.32 -13.52 -8.95
N PRO A 332 5.40 -14.75 -8.42
CA PRO A 332 6.02 -15.90 -9.10
C PRO A 332 5.38 -16.16 -10.47
N VAL A 333 6.23 -16.35 -11.48
CA VAL A 333 5.91 -16.22 -12.91
C VAL A 333 5.43 -17.52 -13.53
N ASP A 334 4.69 -18.34 -12.78
CA ASP A 334 4.14 -19.60 -13.32
C ASP A 334 3.14 -19.36 -14.48
N PHE A 335 2.83 -18.09 -14.82
CA PHE A 335 1.89 -17.65 -15.85
C PHE A 335 2.52 -16.93 -17.06
N LEU A 336 3.84 -16.69 -17.12
CA LEU A 336 4.47 -16.15 -18.34
C LEU A 336 5.59 -17.07 -18.83
N ASP A 337 5.21 -18.11 -19.57
CA ASP A 337 6.14 -18.94 -20.32
C ASP A 337 6.55 -18.32 -21.68
N ASP A 338 6.27 -17.03 -21.90
CA ASP A 338 6.63 -16.33 -23.13
C ASP A 338 8.05 -15.73 -23.08
N SER A 339 8.95 -16.29 -23.87
CA SER A 339 10.36 -15.87 -23.90
C SER A 339 10.59 -14.44 -24.40
N ASP A 340 9.72 -13.91 -25.26
CA ASP A 340 9.88 -12.54 -25.80
C ASP A 340 9.47 -11.50 -24.77
N VAL A 341 8.40 -11.76 -24.02
CA VAL A 341 7.97 -10.92 -22.90
C VAL A 341 9.00 -10.97 -21.78
N GLU A 342 9.48 -12.16 -21.42
CA GLU A 342 10.56 -12.33 -20.43
C GLU A 342 11.81 -11.53 -20.84
N TYR A 343 12.20 -11.63 -22.12
CA TYR A 343 13.30 -10.86 -22.70
C TYR A 343 13.09 -9.35 -22.52
N ALA A 344 11.92 -8.83 -22.91
CA ALA A 344 11.59 -7.42 -22.83
C ALA A 344 11.66 -6.87 -21.39
N LEU A 345 11.18 -7.63 -20.41
CA LEU A 345 11.24 -7.27 -19.00
C LEU A 345 12.69 -7.27 -18.49
N ARG A 346 13.47 -8.31 -18.81
CA ARG A 346 14.88 -8.42 -18.40
C ARG A 346 15.73 -7.29 -18.97
N ILE A 347 15.50 -6.87 -20.21
CA ILE A 347 16.26 -5.75 -20.79
C ILE A 347 15.84 -4.40 -20.19
N ASN A 348 14.55 -4.19 -19.92
CA ASN A 348 14.07 -3.01 -19.19
C ASN A 348 14.72 -2.92 -17.81
N HIS A 349 14.72 -4.03 -17.07
CA HIS A 349 15.36 -4.18 -15.77
C HIS A 349 16.86 -3.85 -15.78
N ALA A 350 17.59 -4.35 -16.79
CA ALA A 350 19.01 -4.06 -17.03
C ALA A 350 19.30 -2.59 -17.39
N GLY A 351 18.25 -1.78 -17.56
CA GLY A 351 18.34 -0.38 -17.91
C GLY A 351 18.37 -0.20 -19.42
N ARG A 352 17.39 -0.74 -20.14
CA ARG A 352 17.20 -0.59 -21.61
C ARG A 352 17.49 0.83 -22.11
N ARG A 353 17.13 1.87 -21.36
CA ARG A 353 17.45 3.28 -21.66
C ARG A 353 18.94 3.62 -21.82
N ILE A 354 19.83 2.83 -21.23
CA ILE A 354 21.29 2.97 -21.32
C ILE A 354 21.79 2.25 -22.58
N VAL A 355 21.13 1.15 -22.92
CA VAL A 355 21.60 0.13 -23.85
C VAL A 355 21.03 0.34 -25.26
N VAL A 356 19.78 0.81 -25.34
CA VAL A 356 19.06 1.10 -26.58
C VAL A 356 18.97 2.62 -26.71
N LYS A 357 19.44 3.16 -27.83
CA LYS A 357 19.18 4.56 -28.20
C LYS A 357 17.66 4.67 -28.33
N VAL A 358 17.03 5.42 -27.44
CA VAL A 358 15.62 5.76 -27.63
C VAL A 358 15.59 6.65 -28.86
N ASP A 359 14.88 6.24 -29.91
CA ASP A 359 14.67 7.02 -31.14
C ASP A 359 13.84 8.26 -30.83
N GLY A 360 14.42 9.19 -30.09
CA GLY A 360 13.86 10.49 -29.75
C GLY A 360 14.06 11.44 -30.91
N GLY A 361 13.28 11.27 -31.99
CA GLY A 361 12.85 12.33 -32.90
C GLY A 361 13.90 13.26 -33.53
N SER A 362 15.18 12.86 -33.61
CA SER A 362 16.18 13.62 -34.37
C SER A 362 16.36 12.97 -35.72
N ASN A 363 15.76 13.57 -36.76
CA ASN A 363 15.80 13.15 -38.18
C ASN A 363 17.19 13.29 -38.82
N ASN A 364 18.26 12.97 -38.11
CA ASN A 364 19.56 12.82 -38.72
C ASN A 364 19.81 11.32 -38.89
N ASP A 365 19.79 10.88 -40.15
CA ASP A 365 20.01 9.52 -40.67
C ASP A 365 21.42 8.97 -40.36
N ASP A 366 21.87 9.08 -39.11
CA ASP A 366 23.10 8.46 -38.65
C ASP A 366 22.71 7.30 -37.73
N ASP A 367 22.71 6.11 -38.32
CA ASP A 367 22.47 4.75 -37.80
C ASP A 367 23.34 4.35 -36.58
N GLY A 368 23.97 5.34 -35.94
CA GLY A 368 24.79 5.16 -34.76
C GLY A 368 23.96 4.68 -33.58
N LYS A 369 23.84 3.35 -33.44
CA LYS A 369 23.48 2.66 -32.20
C LYS A 369 24.16 3.36 -31.03
N ALA A 370 23.46 3.55 -29.91
CA ALA A 370 24.09 4.07 -28.69
C ALA A 370 25.22 3.12 -28.28
N ILE A 371 26.46 3.51 -28.52
CA ILE A 371 27.61 2.72 -28.13
C ILE A 371 27.80 2.93 -26.64
N VAL A 372 27.27 2.01 -25.84
CA VAL A 372 27.65 1.89 -24.43
C VAL A 372 29.16 1.64 -24.41
N PRO A 373 29.97 2.50 -23.74
CA PRO A 373 31.40 2.28 -23.62
C PRO A 373 31.71 0.87 -23.13
N ILE A 374 32.68 0.20 -23.76
CA ILE A 374 33.09 -1.17 -23.40
C ILE A 374 33.38 -1.30 -21.90
N SER A 375 33.92 -0.25 -21.28
CA SER A 375 34.19 -0.16 -19.85
C SER A 375 32.96 -0.24 -18.93
N LEU A 376 31.75 0.04 -19.43
CA LEU A 376 30.51 -0.02 -18.64
C LEU A 376 29.81 -1.39 -18.70
N TRP A 377 30.17 -2.24 -19.66
CA TRP A 377 29.52 -3.54 -19.83
C TRP A 377 29.66 -4.47 -18.62
N PRO A 378 30.82 -4.60 -17.96
CA PRO A 378 30.91 -5.42 -16.75
C PRO A 378 29.88 -5.01 -15.69
N VAL A 379 29.69 -3.71 -15.47
CA VAL A 379 28.73 -3.16 -14.51
C VAL A 379 27.28 -3.46 -14.92
N ILE A 380 26.95 -3.34 -16.21
CA ILE A 380 25.61 -3.63 -16.74
C ILE A 380 25.29 -5.12 -16.58
N LEU A 381 26.24 -5.99 -16.93
CA LEU A 381 26.06 -7.45 -16.84
C LEU A 381 25.99 -7.93 -15.39
N GLU A 382 26.85 -7.40 -14.51
CA GLU A 382 26.81 -7.67 -13.07
C GLU A 382 25.47 -7.25 -12.49
N ARG A 383 25.02 -6.02 -12.75
CA ARG A 383 23.71 -5.53 -12.31
C ARG A 383 22.56 -6.39 -12.85
N ALA A 384 22.60 -6.78 -14.12
CA ALA A 384 21.55 -7.62 -14.71
C ALA A 384 21.50 -9.01 -14.05
N TYR A 385 22.65 -9.58 -13.70
CA TYR A 385 22.74 -10.86 -13.02
C TYR A 385 22.33 -10.79 -11.54
N GLU A 386 22.84 -9.81 -10.81
CA GLU A 386 22.56 -9.65 -9.38
C GLU A 386 21.08 -9.55 -9.09
N LYS A 387 20.37 -8.83 -9.96
CA LYS A 387 18.94 -8.56 -9.84
C LYS A 387 18.06 -9.50 -10.66
N SER A 388 18.64 -10.53 -11.27
CA SER A 388 17.89 -11.52 -12.07
C SER A 388 16.87 -12.32 -11.25
N CYS A 389 16.97 -12.27 -9.92
CA CYS A 389 16.00 -12.82 -8.98
C CYS A 389 14.93 -11.82 -8.54
N ASP A 390 15.16 -10.52 -8.71
CA ASP A 390 14.28 -9.45 -8.20
C ASP A 390 13.08 -9.22 -9.12
N THR A 391 13.12 -9.73 -10.36
CA THR A 391 11.97 -9.72 -11.28
C THR A 391 10.77 -10.51 -10.75
N HIS A 392 10.99 -11.36 -9.74
CA HIS A 392 9.97 -12.18 -9.11
C HIS A 392 9.69 -11.77 -7.66
N ASP A 393 10.38 -10.75 -7.15
CA ASP A 393 10.01 -10.17 -5.87
C ASP A 393 8.73 -9.38 -6.06
N SER A 394 7.64 -9.88 -5.50
CA SER A 394 6.57 -8.96 -5.17
C SER A 394 7.17 -7.98 -4.14
N ALA A 395 6.95 -6.67 -4.33
CA ALA A 395 7.30 -5.68 -3.29
C ALA A 395 6.58 -5.94 -1.96
N TRP A 396 5.69 -6.94 -1.94
CA TRP A 396 4.70 -7.27 -0.95
C TRP A 396 5.02 -8.57 -0.17
N GLU A 397 6.04 -9.33 -0.58
CA GLU A 397 6.47 -10.52 0.15
C GLU A 397 7.12 -10.13 1.49
N SER A 398 6.63 -10.74 2.56
CA SER A 398 7.17 -10.55 3.91
C SER A 398 8.66 -10.92 3.96
N GLU A 399 9.45 -10.24 4.80
CA GLU A 399 10.89 -10.55 4.94
C GLU A 399 11.18 -12.02 5.27
N LYS A 400 10.22 -12.71 5.91
CA LYS A 400 10.34 -14.14 6.24
C LYS A 400 10.33 -15.02 4.99
N GLU A 401 9.59 -14.67 3.94
CA GLU A 401 9.51 -15.44 2.69
C GLU A 401 10.71 -15.22 1.76
N LYS A 402 11.38 -14.07 1.86
CA LYS A 402 12.60 -13.74 1.11
C LYS A 402 13.78 -14.70 1.35
N THR A 403 13.71 -15.53 2.40
CA THR A 403 14.80 -16.46 2.78
C THR A 403 14.87 -17.74 1.95
N LYS A 404 13.83 -18.08 1.16
CA LYS A 404 13.96 -19.17 0.17
C LYS A 404 14.96 -18.75 -0.91
N LYS A 405 16.08 -19.47 -1.01
CA LYS A 405 17.19 -19.19 -1.96
C LYS A 405 16.67 -18.95 -3.38
N LYS A 406 16.54 -17.68 -3.76
CA LYS A 406 16.23 -17.28 -5.13
C LYS A 406 17.37 -17.73 -6.04
N LYS A 407 17.04 -18.47 -7.10
CA LYS A 407 18.03 -18.86 -8.11
C LYS A 407 18.26 -17.67 -9.03
N LYS A 408 19.46 -17.08 -8.99
CA LYS A 408 19.89 -16.12 -10.00
C LYS A 408 19.87 -16.77 -11.39
N SER A 409 19.42 -16.03 -12.39
CA SER A 409 19.32 -16.48 -13.78
C SER A 409 20.32 -15.72 -14.66
N ALA A 410 21.13 -16.44 -15.43
CA ALA A 410 22.05 -15.84 -16.40
C ALA A 410 21.37 -15.47 -17.72
N THR A 411 20.09 -15.78 -17.89
CA THR A 411 19.35 -15.56 -19.14
C THR A 411 19.38 -14.09 -19.57
N GLY A 412 19.23 -13.14 -18.63
CA GLY A 412 19.32 -11.71 -18.92
C GLY A 412 20.69 -11.26 -19.44
N ILE A 413 21.79 -11.84 -18.93
CA ILE A 413 23.15 -11.57 -19.43
C ILE A 413 23.29 -12.02 -20.88
N TYR A 414 22.86 -13.26 -21.16
CA TYR A 414 22.95 -13.84 -22.50
C TYR A 414 22.27 -12.95 -23.54
N TYR A 415 21.09 -12.45 -23.20
CA TYR A 415 20.31 -11.57 -24.04
C TYR A 415 20.95 -10.20 -24.27
N LEU A 416 21.46 -9.57 -23.21
CA LEU A 416 22.21 -8.32 -23.33
C LEU A 416 23.42 -8.47 -24.25
N LEU A 417 24.17 -9.57 -24.12
CA LEU A 417 25.36 -9.83 -24.93
C LEU A 417 25.02 -10.12 -26.39
N ARG A 418 23.95 -10.88 -26.63
CA ARG A 418 23.54 -11.32 -27.96
C ARG A 418 22.99 -10.17 -28.82
N GLU A 419 22.11 -9.35 -28.25
CA GLU A 419 21.32 -8.40 -29.04
C GLU A 419 21.88 -6.97 -28.99
N VAL A 420 22.63 -6.63 -27.92
CA VAL A 420 23.15 -5.26 -27.75
C VAL A 420 24.62 -5.19 -27.37
N GLY A 421 25.22 -6.32 -26.99
CA GLY A 421 26.57 -6.42 -26.48
C GLY A 421 27.66 -6.11 -27.50
N PRO A 422 28.89 -5.83 -27.02
CA PRO A 422 30.04 -5.57 -27.87
C PRO A 422 30.46 -6.78 -28.69
N ALA A 423 29.94 -7.98 -28.40
CA ALA A 423 30.18 -9.18 -29.21
C ALA A 423 29.77 -9.00 -30.67
N LEU A 424 28.74 -8.17 -30.94
CA LEU A 424 28.35 -7.80 -32.30
C LEU A 424 29.23 -6.71 -32.92
N LEU A 425 30.00 -5.96 -32.13
CA LEU A 425 30.88 -4.89 -32.60
C LEU A 425 32.23 -5.38 -33.13
N PHE A 426 32.63 -6.61 -32.82
CA PHE A 426 33.93 -7.18 -33.20
C PHE A 426 33.84 -8.36 -34.20
N GLY A 427 32.64 -8.69 -34.67
CA GLY A 427 32.38 -9.83 -35.56
C GLY A 427 31.99 -9.48 -37.00
N GLY A 428 32.10 -8.21 -37.41
CA GLY A 428 31.75 -7.71 -38.75
C GLY A 428 32.93 -7.09 -39.48
#